data_AF-A0A3M7RWF8-F1
#
_entry.id   AF-A0A3M7RWF8-F1
#
_cell.length_a   1.000
_cell.length_b   1.000
_cell.length_c   1.000
_cell.angle_alpha   90.00
_cell.angle_beta   90.00
_cell.angle_gamma   90.00
#
_symmetry.space_group_name_H-M   'P 1'
#
loop_
_entity.id
_entity.type
_entity.pdbx_description
1 polymer ?
#
loop_
_entity_poly.entity_id
_entity_poly.type
_entity_poly.pdbx_seq_one_letter_code
_entity_poly.pdbx_strand_id
1 'polypeptide(L)'
;MEPAGLLLRKLRQVRRNEEMPEDYEYETIKTVVGTKLVPIETTTIPQALKTTTLSAIEKGQKQLQNVNNVINEVSKKMKIPAWATMLIILMIVIIIICIIYLFFRKMCGKLFSKSDKLSGLKGSVDLKAMPLLGNSFKEKVQPDVEQLTTNMEENDDAESKKSDIVNLGKFEFSLDYDFQKQELTVGVFQAQELPAMDMGGTSDPYVKVYIMPDKKKKFETKVHRKTLNPVFNETFVFKNLAYGDISGKTLVFAIYDFDRFSRHDQIGEVHVPLGQVDLGKVIQEWRDIQPPAGDKENENKLGDICFSLRYVPTAGKLTVVILEAKNLKKMDVGGLSDPYVKLSLYKNGKRIQKKKTSIKSNTLNPYFNESFTFIKLNTYDIRKVTLLVTVVDYDRIGTSDPIGKVVLGCSAQGSELRHWSDMLASPRRPIAMWHTLKDPEDGKPS
;
A
#
# COMPACT_ATOMS: atom_id res chain seq x y z
N MET A 1 -63.84 -16.46 6.94
CA MET A 1 -63.55 -17.24 8.16
C MET A 1 -62.70 -18.43 7.75
N GLU A 2 -61.60 -18.60 8.47
CA GLU A 2 -60.58 -19.65 8.39
C GLU A 2 -61.18 -21.07 8.58
N PRO A 3 -60.47 -22.19 8.27
CA PRO A 3 -59.31 -22.57 9.10
C PRO A 3 -58.18 -23.36 8.39
N ALA A 4 -56.94 -22.85 8.48
CA ALA A 4 -55.71 -23.59 8.19
C ALA A 4 -54.88 -23.83 9.48
N GLY A 5 -55.57 -23.92 10.63
CA GLY A 5 -54.97 -24.10 11.96
C GLY A 5 -54.68 -25.56 12.38
N LEU A 6 -54.90 -26.56 11.52
CA LEU A 6 -54.85 -27.98 11.93
C LEU A 6 -53.53 -28.70 11.63
N LEU A 7 -52.64 -28.13 10.80
CA LEU A 7 -51.35 -28.77 10.45
C LEU A 7 -50.17 -28.36 11.35
N LEU A 8 -50.32 -27.29 12.14
CA LEU A 8 -49.28 -26.83 13.07
C LEU A 8 -49.31 -27.47 14.46
N ARG A 9 -50.27 -28.37 14.73
CA ARG A 9 -50.38 -29.09 16.02
C ARG A 9 -49.76 -30.50 16.02
N LYS A 10 -49.24 -31.02 14.90
CA LYS A 10 -48.66 -32.37 14.83
C LYS A 10 -47.13 -32.45 14.68
N LEU A 11 -46.41 -31.33 14.66
CA LEU A 11 -44.93 -31.33 14.56
C LEU A 11 -44.23 -30.70 15.76
N ARG A 12 -44.84 -30.73 16.95
CA ARG A 12 -44.23 -30.18 18.18
C ARG A 12 -44.17 -31.10 19.41
N GLN A 13 -44.38 -32.40 19.25
CA GLN A 13 -44.18 -33.36 20.34
C GLN A 13 -43.56 -34.66 19.83
N VAL A 14 -42.32 -34.60 19.36
CA VAL A 14 -41.35 -35.69 19.54
C VAL A 14 -40.00 -35.04 19.82
N ARG A 15 -39.75 -34.72 21.08
CA ARG A 15 -38.41 -34.49 21.62
C ARG A 15 -38.34 -35.24 22.94
N ARG A 16 -37.76 -36.44 22.93
CA ARG A 16 -36.79 -36.87 23.94
C ARG A 16 -36.31 -38.30 23.68
N ASN A 17 -35.01 -38.46 23.93
CA ASN A 17 -34.29 -39.70 24.23
C ASN A 17 -33.90 -40.54 23.01
N GLU A 18 -32.62 -40.47 22.61
CA GLU A 18 -31.67 -41.57 22.87
C GLU A 18 -30.26 -41.15 22.41
N GLU A 19 -29.28 -41.49 23.24
CA GLU A 19 -27.85 -41.28 23.08
C GLU A 19 -27.27 -42.21 21.98
N MET A 20 -26.21 -41.75 21.32
CA MET A 20 -25.39 -42.58 20.43
C MET A 20 -24.46 -43.51 21.23
N PRO A 21 -24.24 -44.73 20.72
CA PRO A 21 -22.94 -45.35 20.73
C PRO A 21 -22.38 -45.56 19.32
N GLU A 22 -21.07 -45.71 19.30
CA GLU A 22 -20.15 -45.82 18.17
C GLU A 22 -20.36 -47.07 17.29
N ASP A 23 -19.66 -47.04 16.14
CA ASP A 23 -18.95 -48.17 15.52
C ASP A 23 -19.50 -48.91 14.26
N TYR A 24 -18.57 -49.01 13.28
CA TYR A 24 -18.42 -49.89 12.09
C TYR A 24 -19.39 -49.75 10.90
N GLU A 25 -18.91 -49.34 9.73
CA GLU A 25 -18.24 -50.13 8.65
C GLU A 25 -19.28 -50.54 7.59
N TYR A 26 -19.09 -50.10 6.34
CA TYR A 26 -20.00 -50.44 5.24
C TYR A 26 -19.26 -51.25 4.17
N GLU A 27 -19.65 -52.51 4.04
CA GLU A 27 -19.46 -53.29 2.83
C GLU A 27 -20.82 -53.65 2.22
N THR A 28 -20.96 -53.23 0.96
CA THR A 28 -21.71 -53.80 -0.19
C THR A 28 -22.84 -54.79 0.07
N ILE A 29 -24.03 -54.55 -0.53
CA ILE A 29 -24.75 -55.53 -1.39
C ILE A 29 -25.78 -54.85 -2.31
N LYS A 30 -25.85 -55.46 -3.49
CA LYS A 30 -26.68 -55.24 -4.69
C LYS A 30 -28.19 -55.11 -4.45
N THR A 31 -28.89 -54.37 -5.31
CA THR A 31 -30.25 -54.75 -5.73
C THR A 31 -30.54 -54.36 -7.18
N VAL A 32 -31.23 -55.28 -7.85
CA VAL A 32 -31.55 -55.37 -9.28
C VAL A 32 -32.61 -54.36 -9.71
N VAL A 33 -32.45 -53.91 -10.95
CA VAL A 33 -33.28 -52.96 -11.70
C VAL A 33 -34.64 -53.55 -12.08
N GLY A 34 -35.70 -52.81 -11.76
CA GLY A 34 -37.02 -52.91 -12.40
C GLY A 34 -37.15 -51.86 -13.50
N THR A 35 -37.56 -52.33 -14.67
CA THR A 35 -37.67 -51.67 -15.98
C THR A 35 -38.56 -50.42 -16.03
N LYS A 36 -38.10 -49.36 -16.70
CA LYS A 36 -38.82 -48.67 -17.79
C LYS A 36 -37.93 -47.63 -18.47
N LEU A 37 -37.78 -47.78 -19.79
CA LEU A 37 -37.06 -46.88 -20.69
C LEU A 37 -37.93 -45.67 -21.03
N VAL A 38 -37.34 -44.47 -20.97
CA VAL A 38 -37.74 -43.29 -21.74
C VAL A 38 -36.44 -42.64 -22.24
N PRO A 39 -36.27 -42.35 -23.55
CA PRO A 39 -35.04 -41.78 -24.07
C PRO A 39 -35.08 -40.25 -23.93
N ILE A 40 -33.99 -39.64 -23.44
CA ILE A 40 -33.77 -38.20 -23.53
C ILE A 40 -32.38 -37.97 -24.11
N GLU A 41 -32.36 -37.04 -25.05
CA GLU A 41 -31.32 -36.71 -26.01
C GLU A 41 -29.97 -36.33 -25.38
N THR A 42 -28.93 -36.74 -26.09
CA THR A 42 -27.51 -36.53 -25.80
C THR A 42 -27.12 -35.07 -26.00
N THR A 43 -26.90 -34.33 -24.91
CA THR A 43 -26.09 -33.10 -24.97
C THR A 43 -24.64 -33.46 -24.67
N THR A 44 -23.84 -33.53 -25.73
CA THR A 44 -22.40 -33.78 -25.74
C THR A 44 -21.61 -32.72 -24.97
N ILE A 45 -20.89 -33.12 -23.93
CA ILE A 45 -19.76 -32.37 -23.35
C ILE A 45 -18.46 -32.83 -24.05
N PRO A 46 -17.52 -31.94 -24.42
CA PRO A 46 -16.38 -32.31 -25.25
C PRO A 46 -15.42 -33.31 -24.58
N GLN A 47 -15.09 -34.40 -25.27
CA GLN A 47 -14.15 -35.45 -24.83
C GLN A 47 -12.70 -34.96 -24.62
N ALA A 48 -12.34 -33.75 -25.08
CA ALA A 48 -10.97 -33.23 -25.02
C ALA A 48 -10.47 -32.83 -23.61
N LEU A 49 -11.37 -32.57 -22.65
CA LEU A 49 -10.98 -32.13 -21.30
C LEU A 49 -10.70 -33.30 -20.32
N LYS A 50 -11.23 -34.50 -20.62
CA LYS A 50 -10.99 -35.71 -19.80
C LYS A 50 -9.64 -36.38 -20.12
N THR A 51 -9.19 -36.36 -21.37
CA THR A 51 -7.91 -36.97 -21.80
C THR A 51 -6.69 -36.16 -21.38
N THR A 52 -6.81 -34.84 -21.26
CA THR A 52 -5.70 -33.97 -20.84
C THR A 52 -5.41 -34.06 -19.33
N THR A 53 -6.45 -34.27 -18.52
CA THR A 53 -6.31 -34.38 -17.05
C THR A 53 -5.82 -35.75 -16.61
N LEU A 54 -6.28 -36.83 -17.25
CA LEU A 54 -5.83 -38.20 -16.93
C LEU A 54 -4.36 -38.44 -17.31
N SER A 55 -3.90 -37.93 -18.45
CA SER A 55 -2.50 -38.08 -18.88
C SER A 55 -1.51 -37.29 -18.02
N ALA A 56 -1.93 -36.15 -17.46
CA ALA A 56 -1.13 -35.39 -16.49
C ALA A 56 -1.00 -36.11 -15.14
N ILE A 57 -2.08 -36.75 -14.68
CA ILE A 57 -2.09 -37.56 -13.44
C ILE A 57 -1.21 -38.80 -13.61
N GLU A 58 -1.28 -39.50 -14.74
CA GLU A 58 -0.41 -40.65 -15.03
C GLU A 58 1.08 -40.27 -15.10
N LYS A 59 1.42 -39.11 -15.69
CA LYS A 59 2.79 -38.60 -15.70
C LYS A 59 3.28 -38.29 -14.27
N GLY A 60 2.44 -37.70 -13.43
CA GLY A 60 2.75 -37.45 -12.02
C GLY A 60 2.98 -38.73 -11.22
N GLN A 61 2.16 -39.76 -11.47
CA GLN A 61 2.32 -41.06 -10.82
C GLN A 61 3.59 -41.80 -11.26
N LYS A 62 3.95 -41.76 -12.55
CA LYS A 62 5.23 -42.31 -13.05
C LYS A 62 6.44 -41.59 -12.49
N GLN A 63 6.37 -40.26 -12.35
CA GLN A 63 7.44 -39.47 -11.73
C GLN A 63 7.63 -39.85 -10.26
N LEU A 64 6.54 -40.00 -9.50
CA LEU A 64 6.58 -40.40 -8.09
C LEU A 64 7.14 -41.82 -7.92
N GLN A 65 6.79 -42.75 -8.81
CA GLN A 65 7.35 -44.10 -8.83
C GLN A 65 8.86 -44.10 -9.12
N ASN A 66 9.32 -43.29 -10.07
CA ASN A 66 10.76 -43.16 -10.36
C ASN A 66 11.54 -42.61 -9.16
N VAL A 67 11.00 -41.61 -8.45
CA VAL A 67 11.62 -41.06 -7.24
C VAL A 67 11.71 -42.12 -6.14
N ASN A 68 10.63 -42.88 -5.91
CA ASN A 68 10.62 -43.96 -4.93
C ASN A 68 11.61 -45.09 -5.28
N ASN A 69 11.76 -45.41 -6.56
CA ASN A 69 12.73 -46.41 -7.02
C ASN A 69 14.17 -45.97 -6.75
N VAL A 70 14.50 -44.69 -6.99
CA VAL A 70 15.82 -44.12 -6.70
C VAL A 70 16.10 -44.10 -5.20
N ILE A 71 15.12 -43.73 -4.37
CA ILE A 71 15.26 -43.72 -2.90
C ILE A 71 15.52 -45.15 -2.39
N ASN A 72 14.82 -46.14 -2.93
CA ASN A 72 14.98 -47.55 -2.55
C ASN A 72 16.34 -48.11 -2.99
N GLU A 73 16.86 -47.73 -4.15
CA GLU A 73 18.21 -48.12 -4.58
C GLU A 73 19.30 -47.53 -3.69
N VAL A 74 19.18 -46.25 -3.33
CA VAL A 74 20.15 -45.57 -2.44
C VAL A 74 20.07 -46.15 -1.02
N SER A 75 18.85 -46.40 -0.52
CA SER A 75 18.62 -47.06 0.76
C SER A 75 19.27 -48.45 0.82
N LYS A 76 19.12 -49.25 -0.24
CA LYS A 76 19.71 -50.59 -0.32
C LYS A 76 21.24 -50.59 -0.40
N LYS A 77 21.84 -49.62 -1.10
CA LYS A 77 23.31 -49.45 -1.18
C LYS A 77 23.92 -49.00 0.14
N MET A 78 23.24 -48.12 0.88
CA MET A 78 23.74 -47.56 2.13
C MET A 78 23.38 -48.39 3.37
N LYS A 79 22.53 -49.41 3.25
CA LYS A 79 21.96 -50.20 4.37
C LYS A 79 21.26 -49.33 5.44
N ILE A 80 20.64 -48.22 5.02
CA ILE A 80 19.97 -47.25 5.90
C ILE A 80 18.47 -47.23 5.54
N PRO A 81 17.55 -47.12 6.52
CA PRO A 81 16.12 -47.09 6.25
C PRO A 81 15.70 -45.89 5.38
N ALA A 82 14.69 -46.09 4.53
CA ALA A 82 14.28 -45.14 3.49
C ALA A 82 13.89 -43.73 4.01
N TRP A 83 13.37 -43.63 5.24
CA TRP A 83 13.07 -42.34 5.86
C TRP A 83 14.33 -41.53 6.16
N ALA A 84 15.43 -42.18 6.52
CA ALA A 84 16.70 -41.52 6.83
C ALA A 84 17.41 -41.08 5.54
N THR A 85 17.28 -41.82 4.44
CA THR A 85 17.80 -41.36 3.13
C THR A 85 17.08 -40.09 2.65
N MET A 86 15.78 -39.97 2.91
CA MET A 86 15.02 -38.75 2.58
C MET A 86 15.49 -37.53 3.37
N LEU A 87 15.78 -37.71 4.67
CA LEU A 87 16.32 -36.63 5.50
C LEU A 87 17.71 -36.20 5.02
N ILE A 88 18.57 -37.13 4.63
CA ILE A 88 19.91 -36.81 4.12
C ILE A 88 19.82 -36.02 2.80
N ILE A 89 18.94 -36.43 1.88
CA ILE A 89 18.70 -35.71 0.62
C ILE A 89 18.16 -34.30 0.90
N LEU A 90 17.20 -34.16 1.82
CA LEU A 90 16.65 -32.86 2.22
C LEU A 90 17.74 -31.94 2.79
N MET A 91 18.63 -32.47 3.65
CA MET A 91 19.74 -31.71 4.21
C MET A 91 20.73 -31.25 3.13
N ILE A 92 21.03 -32.10 2.14
CA ILE A 92 21.90 -31.74 1.01
C ILE A 92 21.26 -30.63 0.18
N VAL A 93 19.95 -30.69 -0.08
CA VAL A 93 19.22 -29.63 -0.81
C VAL A 93 19.25 -28.31 -0.05
N ILE A 94 19.05 -28.33 1.26
CA ILE A 94 19.14 -27.12 2.10
C ILE A 94 20.55 -26.53 2.05
N ILE A 95 21.59 -27.36 2.13
CA ILE A 95 22.99 -26.91 2.02
C ILE A 95 23.25 -26.27 0.65
N ILE A 96 22.75 -26.86 -0.44
CA ILE A 96 22.88 -26.30 -1.79
C ILE A 96 22.16 -24.94 -1.88
N ILE A 97 20.95 -24.82 -1.34
CA ILE A 97 20.20 -23.55 -1.29
C ILE A 97 20.96 -22.50 -0.48
N CYS A 98 21.55 -22.88 0.65
CA CYS A 98 22.40 -21.99 1.44
C CYS A 98 23.66 -21.55 0.67
N ILE A 99 24.31 -22.45 -0.06
CA ILE A 99 25.48 -22.12 -0.90
C ILE A 99 25.08 -21.17 -2.04
N ILE A 100 23.94 -21.42 -2.70
CA ILE A 100 23.39 -20.55 -3.73
C ILE A 100 23.07 -19.17 -3.15
N TYR A 101 22.43 -19.11 -1.98
CA TYR A 101 22.16 -17.86 -1.28
C TYR A 101 23.45 -17.11 -0.91
N LEU A 102 24.47 -17.79 -0.42
CA LEU A 102 25.78 -17.20 -0.13
C LEU A 102 26.47 -16.71 -1.41
N PHE A 103 26.31 -17.42 -2.52
CA PHE A 103 26.83 -17.02 -3.82
C PHE A 103 26.11 -15.77 -4.35
N PHE A 104 24.77 -15.72 -4.27
CA PHE A 104 23.98 -14.53 -4.60
C PHE A 104 24.30 -13.35 -3.68
N ARG A 105 24.44 -13.57 -2.37
CA ARG A 105 24.88 -12.54 -1.42
C ARG A 105 26.28 -12.04 -1.73
N LYS A 106 27.21 -12.92 -2.14
CA LYS A 106 28.58 -12.54 -2.54
C LYS A 106 28.62 -11.83 -3.90
N MET A 107 27.64 -12.08 -4.79
CA MET A 107 27.49 -11.40 -6.08
C MET A 107 26.84 -10.02 -5.90
N CYS A 108 25.78 -9.91 -5.09
CA CYS A 108 25.15 -8.63 -4.74
C CYS A 108 26.03 -7.77 -3.82
N GLY A 109 26.80 -8.38 -2.91
CA GLY A 109 27.77 -7.68 -2.06
C GLY A 109 28.99 -7.14 -2.80
N LYS A 110 29.24 -7.59 -4.04
CA LYS A 110 30.27 -7.02 -4.93
C LYS A 110 29.79 -5.86 -5.79
N LEU A 111 28.48 -5.57 -5.82
CA LEU A 111 27.90 -4.40 -6.50
C LEU A 111 27.69 -3.19 -5.56
N PHE A 112 27.87 -3.35 -4.25
CA PHE A 112 27.79 -2.27 -3.26
C PHE A 112 29.06 -2.11 -2.39
N SER A 113 30.19 -2.68 -2.81
CA SER A 113 31.49 -2.43 -2.18
C SER A 113 32.52 -2.04 -3.24
N LYS A 114 32.32 -0.86 -3.85
CA LYS A 114 33.35 -0.18 -4.64
C LYS A 114 33.05 1.32 -4.81
N SER A 115 33.02 2.05 -3.70
CA SER A 115 33.46 3.44 -3.67
C SER A 115 34.04 3.65 -2.29
N ASP A 116 35.37 3.65 -2.22
CA ASP A 116 36.18 4.44 -1.29
C ASP A 116 37.57 3.84 -1.21
N LYS A 117 38.41 4.31 -2.15
CA LYS A 117 39.86 4.56 -2.00
C LYS A 117 40.43 4.88 -3.39
N LEU A 118 40.83 6.14 -3.63
CA LEU A 118 42.25 6.51 -3.63
C LEU A 118 42.48 8.02 -3.89
N SER A 119 42.89 8.74 -2.84
CA SER A 119 43.99 9.72 -2.83
C SER A 119 44.26 10.09 -1.37
N GLY A 120 45.44 10.05 -0.77
CA GLY A 120 46.77 9.57 -1.12
C GLY A 120 47.72 10.19 -0.07
N LEU A 121 48.54 9.35 0.59
CA LEU A 121 49.77 9.67 1.37
C LEU A 121 49.60 10.61 2.61
N LYS A 122 50.24 10.45 3.78
CA LYS A 122 51.38 9.67 4.29
C LYS A 122 51.47 9.97 5.81
N GLY A 123 52.06 9.08 6.61
CA GLY A 123 52.76 9.48 7.85
C GLY A 123 52.09 9.15 9.19
N SER A 124 52.45 7.99 9.73
CA SER A 124 52.45 7.62 11.15
C SER A 124 53.16 8.66 12.03
N VAL A 125 52.64 9.00 13.22
CA VAL A 125 53.27 8.73 14.55
C VAL A 125 52.22 8.94 15.66
N ASP A 126 52.24 8.05 16.65
CA ASP A 126 51.51 8.11 17.93
C ASP A 126 52.19 9.10 18.90
N LEU A 127 51.46 9.76 19.81
CA LEU A 127 51.97 10.33 21.08
C LEU A 127 50.85 10.96 21.94
N LYS A 128 50.65 10.38 23.13
CA LYS A 128 49.96 10.95 24.30
C LYS A 128 50.76 12.13 24.90
N ALA A 129 50.08 13.20 25.32
CA ALA A 129 50.34 13.96 26.56
C ALA A 129 49.31 15.08 26.79
N MET A 130 48.65 15.06 27.95
CA MET A 130 48.09 16.22 28.68
C MET A 130 49.24 16.90 29.49
N PRO A 131 49.04 17.97 30.31
CA PRO A 131 48.24 19.20 30.26
C PRO A 131 49.08 20.46 30.67
N LEU A 132 48.58 21.70 30.54
CA LEU A 132 49.07 22.87 31.32
C LEU A 132 48.07 24.04 31.18
N LEU A 133 47.26 24.37 32.20
CA LEU A 133 47.51 25.40 33.22
C LEU A 133 48.11 26.68 32.59
N GLY A 134 47.47 27.85 32.57
CA GLY A 134 46.71 28.50 33.63
C GLY A 134 47.36 29.87 33.90
N ASN A 135 46.52 30.90 34.00
CA ASN A 135 46.76 32.24 34.56
C ASN A 135 47.39 33.35 33.69
N SER A 136 46.61 34.41 33.48
CA SER A 136 46.98 35.78 33.87
C SER A 136 45.73 36.68 33.95
N PHE A 137 45.25 36.98 35.17
CA PHE A 137 45.23 38.29 35.85
C PHE A 137 44.22 39.33 35.27
N LYS A 138 43.06 39.58 35.92
CA LYS A 138 42.75 40.60 36.97
C LYS A 138 42.93 42.06 36.49
N GLU A 139 42.09 43.07 36.72
CA GLU A 139 40.86 43.32 37.52
C GLU A 139 40.50 44.84 37.34
N LYS A 140 39.26 45.24 37.68
CA LYS A 140 38.72 46.61 37.98
C LYS A 140 38.22 47.41 36.75
N VAL A 141 36.96 47.86 36.66
CA VAL A 141 36.12 48.64 37.61
C VAL A 141 34.62 48.35 37.36
N GLN A 142 33.82 48.31 38.44
CA GLN A 142 32.33 48.31 38.45
C GLN A 142 31.89 49.63 39.16
N PRO A 143 30.63 50.13 39.03
CA PRO A 143 29.51 49.47 39.73
C PRO A 143 28.08 49.64 39.13
N ASP A 144 27.19 48.76 39.61
CA ASP A 144 25.72 48.86 39.81
C ASP A 144 24.80 49.04 38.58
N VAL A 145 23.79 48.19 38.34
CA VAL A 145 22.74 47.73 39.27
C VAL A 145 22.21 46.32 38.92
N GLU A 146 22.19 45.47 39.93
CA GLU A 146 21.44 44.21 40.06
C GLU A 146 19.92 44.48 39.98
N GLN A 147 19.06 43.57 39.52
CA GLN A 147 18.45 42.45 40.26
C GLN A 147 17.37 41.86 39.32
N LEU A 148 17.09 40.57 39.16
CA LEU A 148 17.34 39.36 39.94
C LEU A 148 16.95 38.17 39.02
N THR A 149 17.82 37.16 38.95
CA THR A 149 17.56 35.70 39.18
C THR A 149 16.26 35.09 38.65
N THR A 150 16.16 33.90 38.08
CA THR A 150 16.90 32.62 38.14
C THR A 150 15.97 31.67 37.38
N ASN A 151 16.38 30.95 36.34
CA ASN A 151 16.64 29.50 36.40
C ASN A 151 17.09 29.04 35.01
N MET A 152 18.37 29.21 34.67
CA MET A 152 19.00 28.40 33.64
C MET A 152 19.38 27.07 34.29
N GLU A 153 18.49 26.09 34.15
CA GLU A 153 18.88 24.68 34.13
C GLU A 153 18.68 24.17 32.71
N GLU A 154 19.72 23.49 32.26
CA GLU A 154 19.89 22.83 30.98
C GLU A 154 18.70 21.91 30.64
N ASN A 155 18.23 22.00 29.41
CA ASN A 155 17.72 20.86 28.68
C ASN A 155 18.17 21.01 27.22
N ASP A 156 19.41 20.57 26.99
CA ASP A 156 19.85 20.09 25.69
C ASP A 156 18.97 18.89 25.32
N ASP A 157 17.89 19.16 24.60
CA ASP A 157 17.10 18.18 23.84
C ASP A 157 16.29 18.93 22.76
N ALA A 158 16.99 19.65 21.91
CA ALA A 158 16.47 20.11 20.62
C ALA A 158 17.29 19.49 19.49
N GLU A 159 17.45 18.17 19.54
CA GLU A 159 18.08 17.41 18.47
C GLU A 159 17.14 17.30 17.27
N SER A 160 17.30 18.26 16.36
CA SER A 160 17.29 18.06 14.91
C SER A 160 16.11 17.28 14.28
N LYS A 161 14.95 17.93 14.17
CA LYS A 161 14.10 17.73 12.96
C LYS A 161 14.72 18.49 11.78
N LYS A 162 15.90 18.07 11.33
CA LYS A 162 16.30 18.30 9.94
C LYS A 162 15.51 17.29 9.14
N SER A 163 14.39 17.72 8.56
CA SER A 163 13.89 17.09 7.34
C SER A 163 15.09 16.94 6.42
N ASP A 164 15.39 15.73 5.97
CA ASP A 164 16.29 15.52 4.84
C ASP A 164 15.79 16.43 3.71
N ILE A 165 16.42 17.58 3.50
CA ILE A 165 16.13 18.44 2.35
C ILE A 165 16.71 17.66 1.19
N VAL A 166 15.89 16.78 0.62
CA VAL A 166 16.19 16.09 -0.62
C VAL A 166 16.47 17.20 -1.64
N ASN A 167 17.73 17.34 -2.03
CA ASN A 167 18.12 18.28 -3.08
C ASN A 167 17.60 17.71 -4.40
N LEU A 168 16.51 18.29 -4.92
CA LEU A 168 15.89 17.90 -6.19
C LEU A 168 16.45 18.69 -7.38
N GLY A 169 17.46 19.51 -7.14
CA GLY A 169 18.10 20.35 -8.14
C GLY A 169 17.47 21.74 -8.26
N LYS A 170 17.93 22.48 -9.28
CA LYS A 170 17.52 23.86 -9.57
C LYS A 170 16.97 23.97 -10.97
N PHE A 171 16.05 24.90 -11.18
CA PHE A 171 15.37 25.13 -12.45
C PHE A 171 15.42 26.61 -12.83
N GLU A 172 15.77 26.89 -14.08
CA GLU A 172 15.85 28.23 -14.66
C GLU A 172 14.71 28.46 -15.65
N PHE A 173 13.99 29.56 -15.48
CA PHE A 173 12.90 29.98 -16.34
C PHE A 173 12.92 31.49 -16.55
N SER A 174 12.20 31.96 -17.57
CA SER A 174 11.84 33.37 -17.72
C SER A 174 10.35 33.60 -17.84
N LEU A 175 9.93 34.79 -17.45
CA LEU A 175 8.58 35.29 -17.59
C LEU A 175 8.62 36.67 -18.22
N ASP A 176 7.80 36.86 -19.26
CA ASP A 176 7.59 38.14 -19.91
C ASP A 176 6.10 38.30 -20.23
N TYR A 177 5.51 39.43 -19.82
CA TYR A 177 4.09 39.68 -19.97
C TYR A 177 3.84 40.86 -20.90
N ASP A 178 3.18 40.59 -22.03
CA ASP A 178 2.80 41.61 -23.00
C ASP A 178 1.46 42.24 -22.59
N PHE A 179 1.50 43.44 -22.02
CA PHE A 179 0.30 44.19 -21.60
C PHE A 179 -0.62 44.58 -22.76
N GLN A 180 -0.09 44.74 -23.98
CA GLN A 180 -0.90 45.12 -25.14
C GLN A 180 -1.69 43.92 -25.67
N LYS A 181 -1.07 42.74 -25.68
CA LYS A 181 -1.70 41.50 -26.18
C LYS A 181 -2.39 40.68 -25.10
N GLN A 182 -2.14 40.96 -23.83
CA GLN A 182 -2.61 40.17 -22.68
C GLN A 182 -2.16 38.70 -22.78
N GLU A 183 -0.87 38.50 -23.10
CA GLU A 183 -0.25 37.19 -23.23
C GLU A 183 0.96 37.08 -22.30
N LEU A 184 1.09 35.95 -21.61
CA LEU A 184 2.27 35.62 -20.81
C LEU A 184 3.18 34.68 -21.59
N THR A 185 4.38 35.14 -21.89
CA THR A 185 5.47 34.36 -22.48
C THR A 185 6.30 33.74 -21.36
N VAL A 186 6.43 32.41 -21.40
CA VAL A 186 7.15 31.62 -20.41
C VAL A 186 8.31 30.93 -21.10
N GLY A 187 9.54 31.26 -20.72
CA GLY A 187 10.75 30.58 -21.18
C GLY A 187 11.15 29.47 -20.22
N VAL A 188 11.42 28.28 -20.75
CA VAL A 188 11.98 27.13 -20.04
C VAL A 188 13.39 26.91 -20.55
N PHE A 189 14.40 27.26 -19.74
CA PHE A 189 15.80 27.23 -20.17
C PHE A 189 16.45 25.90 -19.83
N GLN A 190 16.71 25.65 -18.55
CA GLN A 190 17.50 24.51 -18.13
C GLN A 190 17.18 24.10 -16.69
N ALA A 191 17.54 22.86 -16.35
CA ALA A 191 17.58 22.37 -14.98
C ALA A 191 19.00 21.89 -14.65
N GLN A 192 19.38 21.95 -13.38
CA GLN A 192 20.67 21.49 -12.88
C GLN A 192 20.48 20.58 -11.68
N GLU A 193 21.37 19.59 -11.55
CA GLU A 193 21.43 18.66 -10.41
C GLU A 193 20.11 17.89 -10.19
N LEU A 194 19.43 17.48 -11.27
CA LEU A 194 18.27 16.61 -11.13
C LEU A 194 18.67 15.25 -10.53
N PRO A 195 17.83 14.63 -9.69
CA PRO A 195 18.06 13.28 -9.20
C PRO A 195 17.98 12.26 -10.35
N ALA A 196 18.80 11.22 -10.25
CA ALA A 196 18.74 10.06 -11.14
C ALA A 196 17.57 9.16 -10.75
N MET A 197 16.58 9.03 -11.63
CA MET A 197 15.39 8.20 -11.42
C MET A 197 15.50 6.84 -12.12
N ASP A 198 16.25 6.76 -13.23
CA ASP A 198 16.49 5.49 -13.92
C ASP A 198 17.52 4.61 -13.20
N MET A 199 17.37 3.28 -13.35
CA MET A 199 18.37 2.28 -12.93
C MET A 199 19.76 2.50 -13.56
N GLY A 200 19.85 3.30 -14.62
CA GLY A 200 21.09 3.67 -15.29
C GLY A 200 21.88 4.80 -14.62
N GLY A 201 21.38 5.39 -13.53
CA GLY A 201 22.01 6.54 -12.87
C GLY A 201 21.84 7.86 -13.63
N THR A 202 20.85 7.93 -14.53
CA THR A 202 20.46 9.12 -15.28
C THR A 202 18.95 9.33 -15.18
N SER A 203 18.45 10.38 -15.81
CA SER A 203 17.02 10.60 -16.04
C SER A 203 16.81 11.07 -17.48
N ASP A 204 15.61 10.91 -18.00
CA ASP A 204 15.10 11.44 -19.26
C ASP A 204 14.13 12.63 -19.01
N PRO A 205 14.61 13.77 -18.49
CA PRO A 205 13.74 14.84 -18.01
C PRO A 205 12.97 15.60 -19.10
N TYR A 206 11.75 15.99 -18.77
CA TYR A 206 10.91 16.94 -19.51
C TYR A 206 10.00 17.73 -18.57
N VAL A 207 9.57 18.92 -18.98
CA VAL A 207 8.81 19.85 -18.12
C VAL A 207 7.41 20.06 -18.67
N LYS A 208 6.41 19.93 -17.79
CA LYS A 208 5.03 20.35 -18.05
C LYS A 208 4.77 21.71 -17.44
N VAL A 209 4.28 22.64 -18.25
CA VAL A 209 3.98 24.01 -17.84
C VAL A 209 2.47 24.24 -17.89
N TYR A 210 1.88 24.68 -16.79
CA TYR A 210 0.46 25.00 -16.70
C TYR A 210 0.18 26.06 -15.62
N ILE A 211 -0.97 26.72 -15.72
CA ILE A 211 -1.39 27.76 -14.76
C ILE A 211 -2.52 27.22 -13.89
N MET A 212 -2.41 27.33 -12.57
CA MET A 212 -3.49 27.03 -11.63
C MET A 212 -4.34 28.27 -11.34
N PRO A 213 -5.67 28.13 -11.17
CA PRO A 213 -6.43 26.87 -11.08
C PRO A 213 -6.79 26.22 -12.43
N ASP A 214 -6.61 26.91 -13.56
CA ASP A 214 -7.03 26.43 -14.88
C ASP A 214 -6.05 25.40 -15.50
N LYS A 215 -6.15 24.15 -15.04
CA LYS A 215 -5.33 23.03 -15.56
C LYS A 215 -5.67 22.60 -16.99
N LYS A 216 -6.52 23.32 -17.74
CA LYS A 216 -6.94 22.93 -19.10
C LYS A 216 -5.83 23.10 -20.14
N LYS A 217 -5.07 24.20 -20.07
CA LYS A 217 -3.96 24.46 -20.99
C LYS A 217 -2.66 23.98 -20.36
N LYS A 218 -2.04 22.99 -20.99
CA LYS A 218 -0.75 22.43 -20.59
C LYS A 218 0.18 22.45 -21.79
N PHE A 219 1.41 22.89 -21.56
CA PHE A 219 2.50 22.78 -22.52
C PHE A 219 3.53 21.77 -21.99
N GLU A 220 4.21 21.08 -22.88
CA GLU A 220 5.23 20.09 -22.54
C GLU A 220 6.47 20.38 -23.39
N THR A 221 7.65 20.35 -22.77
CA THR A 221 8.92 20.44 -23.49
C THR A 221 9.25 19.12 -24.17
N LYS A 222 10.28 19.15 -25.02
CA LYS A 222 10.93 17.93 -25.51
C LYS A 222 11.57 17.17 -24.35
N VAL A 223 11.64 15.85 -24.54
CA VAL A 223 12.32 14.92 -23.63
C VAL A 223 13.81 14.93 -23.95
N HIS A 224 14.64 15.23 -22.96
CA HIS A 224 16.09 15.12 -23.07
C HIS A 224 16.54 13.82 -22.44
N ARG A 225 17.20 12.95 -23.21
CA ARG A 225 17.56 11.62 -22.72
C ARG A 225 18.88 11.61 -21.95
N LYS A 226 18.93 10.80 -20.89
CA LYS A 226 20.11 10.44 -20.10
C LYS A 226 20.90 11.65 -19.63
N THR A 227 20.21 12.63 -19.06
CA THR A 227 20.83 13.86 -18.55
C THR A 227 20.21 14.29 -17.23
N LEU A 228 21.06 14.71 -16.30
CA LEU A 228 20.67 15.33 -15.03
C LEU A 228 20.71 16.87 -15.10
N ASN A 229 21.22 17.40 -16.21
CA ASN A 229 21.33 18.84 -16.47
C ASN A 229 20.75 19.15 -17.86
N PRO A 230 19.42 18.99 -18.07
CA PRO A 230 18.80 19.24 -19.36
C PRO A 230 18.81 20.73 -19.70
N VAL A 231 19.04 21.04 -20.98
CA VAL A 231 18.91 22.38 -21.56
C VAL A 231 17.79 22.32 -22.61
N PHE A 232 16.62 22.82 -22.24
CA PHE A 232 15.40 22.81 -23.05
C PHE A 232 15.40 23.95 -24.07
N ASN A 233 15.62 25.19 -23.62
CA ASN A 233 15.52 26.42 -24.42
C ASN A 233 14.22 26.49 -25.24
N GLU A 234 13.07 26.29 -24.58
CA GLU A 234 11.75 26.34 -25.20
C GLU A 234 10.90 27.48 -24.63
N THR A 235 10.08 28.10 -25.47
CA THR A 235 9.21 29.22 -25.07
C THR A 235 7.75 28.89 -25.34
N PHE A 236 6.90 29.13 -24.35
CA PHE A 236 5.46 28.90 -24.41
C PHE A 236 4.69 30.20 -24.20
N VAL A 237 3.55 30.35 -24.89
CA VAL A 237 2.73 31.57 -24.82
C VAL A 237 1.33 31.24 -24.30
N PHE A 238 0.98 31.80 -23.15
CA PHE A 238 -0.36 31.71 -22.56
C PHE A 238 -1.21 32.89 -23.01
N LYS A 239 -2.06 32.65 -24.01
CA LYS A 239 -2.99 33.65 -24.56
C LYS A 239 -4.24 33.84 -23.70
N ASN A 240 -4.82 35.04 -23.78
CA ASN A 240 -6.04 35.49 -23.10
C ASN A 240 -5.88 35.52 -21.58
N LEU A 241 -4.76 36.03 -21.08
CA LEU A 241 -4.48 36.14 -19.66
C LEU A 241 -4.60 37.61 -19.23
N ALA A 242 -5.80 38.04 -18.85
CA ALA A 242 -6.03 39.40 -18.39
C ALA A 242 -5.25 39.70 -17.09
N TYR A 243 -4.62 40.88 -17.02
CA TYR A 243 -3.80 41.29 -15.88
C TYR A 243 -4.57 41.30 -14.55
N GLY A 244 -5.85 41.70 -14.58
CA GLY A 244 -6.71 41.70 -13.38
C GLY A 244 -6.91 40.31 -12.75
N ASP A 245 -6.84 39.25 -13.56
CA ASP A 245 -7.04 37.87 -13.10
C ASP A 245 -5.71 37.15 -12.79
N ILE A 246 -4.57 37.82 -12.97
CA ILE A 246 -3.24 37.20 -12.84
C ILE A 246 -2.83 37.05 -11.38
N SER A 247 -3.30 37.95 -10.51
CA SER A 247 -2.93 38.01 -9.08
C SER A 247 -3.32 36.76 -8.30
N GLY A 248 -4.40 36.08 -8.69
CA GLY A 248 -4.89 34.83 -8.10
C GLY A 248 -4.38 33.55 -8.79
N LYS A 249 -3.46 33.66 -9.76
CA LYS A 249 -2.97 32.52 -10.55
C LYS A 249 -1.54 32.15 -10.17
N THR A 250 -1.26 30.86 -10.25
CA THR A 250 0.08 30.31 -9.99
C THR A 250 0.55 29.55 -11.22
N LEU A 251 1.69 29.95 -11.76
CA LEU A 251 2.37 29.19 -12.82
C LEU A 251 3.11 28.02 -12.18
N VAL A 252 2.93 26.82 -12.74
CA VAL A 252 3.55 25.59 -12.26
C VAL A 252 4.41 24.98 -13.35
N PHE A 253 5.66 24.72 -13.01
CA PHE A 253 6.57 23.88 -13.80
C PHE A 253 6.68 22.54 -13.10
N ALA A 254 6.11 21.49 -13.67
CA ALA A 254 6.24 20.13 -13.16
C ALA A 254 7.29 19.38 -13.98
N ILE A 255 8.38 18.99 -13.33
CA ILE A 255 9.49 18.26 -13.94
C ILE A 255 9.22 16.77 -13.79
N TYR A 256 9.24 16.06 -14.91
CA TYR A 256 9.01 14.62 -14.98
C TYR A 256 10.19 13.91 -15.62
N ASP A 257 10.37 12.65 -15.24
CA ASP A 257 11.21 11.69 -15.91
C ASP A 257 10.38 10.89 -16.92
N PHE A 258 10.85 10.81 -18.17
CA PHE A 258 10.16 10.08 -19.22
C PHE A 258 10.53 8.60 -19.18
N ASP A 259 9.51 7.75 -19.12
CA ASP A 259 9.68 6.32 -18.98
C ASP A 259 8.99 5.56 -20.12
N ARG A 260 9.74 4.70 -20.83
CA ARG A 260 9.20 4.02 -22.03
C ARG A 260 8.22 2.89 -21.70
N PHE A 261 8.42 2.23 -20.56
CA PHE A 261 7.68 1.01 -20.20
C PHE A 261 6.96 1.11 -18.84
N SER A 262 7.04 2.27 -18.20
CA SER A 262 6.46 2.58 -16.88
C SER A 262 5.67 3.90 -16.94
N ARG A 263 5.05 4.26 -15.81
CA ARG A 263 4.50 5.61 -15.65
C ARG A 263 5.65 6.58 -15.47
N HIS A 264 5.50 7.80 -15.99
CA HIS A 264 6.51 8.85 -15.87
C HIS A 264 6.61 9.30 -14.41
N ASP A 265 7.81 9.27 -13.85
CA ASP A 265 8.05 9.67 -12.46
C ASP A 265 8.11 11.18 -12.35
N GLN A 266 7.42 11.77 -11.37
CA GLN A 266 7.51 13.21 -11.13
C GLN A 266 8.74 13.48 -10.27
N ILE A 267 9.71 14.22 -10.81
CA ILE A 267 10.93 14.59 -10.09
C ILE A 267 10.60 15.68 -9.06
N GLY A 268 9.83 16.69 -9.48
CA GLY A 268 9.55 17.84 -8.65
C GLY A 268 8.68 18.88 -9.34
N GLU A 269 8.42 19.96 -8.64
CA GLU A 269 7.67 21.09 -9.16
C GLU A 269 8.19 22.43 -8.65
N VAL A 270 8.02 23.47 -9.47
CA VAL A 270 8.30 24.86 -9.13
C VAL A 270 7.00 25.63 -9.26
N HIS A 271 6.59 26.28 -8.17
CA HIS A 271 5.41 27.14 -8.13
C HIS A 271 5.84 28.60 -8.15
N VAL A 272 5.26 29.36 -9.07
CA VAL A 272 5.50 30.79 -9.21
C VAL A 272 4.15 31.51 -9.11
N PRO A 273 3.79 32.02 -7.91
CA PRO A 273 2.59 32.82 -7.72
C PRO A 273 2.71 34.12 -8.52
N LEU A 274 1.91 34.28 -9.58
CA LEU A 274 2.04 35.42 -10.49
C LEU A 274 1.67 36.75 -9.82
N GLY A 275 0.92 36.72 -8.71
CA GLY A 275 0.61 37.92 -7.91
C GLY A 275 1.79 38.48 -7.10
N GLN A 276 2.87 37.72 -6.91
CA GLN A 276 4.07 38.17 -6.18
C GLN A 276 5.21 38.59 -7.13
N VAL A 277 4.96 38.53 -8.43
CA VAL A 277 5.96 38.69 -9.49
C VAL A 277 5.72 40.01 -10.20
N ASP A 278 6.77 40.83 -10.33
CA ASP A 278 6.70 42.10 -11.08
C ASP A 278 6.75 41.85 -12.58
N LEU A 279 5.59 41.59 -13.18
CA LEU A 279 5.42 41.33 -14.61
C LEU A 279 5.68 42.57 -15.50
N GLY A 280 6.04 43.72 -14.92
CA GLY A 280 6.45 44.92 -15.67
C GLY A 280 7.83 44.79 -16.31
N LYS A 281 8.60 43.75 -15.94
CA LYS A 281 9.94 43.47 -16.47
C LYS A 281 10.04 42.01 -16.88
N VAL A 282 10.94 41.73 -17.82
CA VAL A 282 11.35 40.37 -18.12
C VAL A 282 12.08 39.82 -16.90
N ILE A 283 11.55 38.75 -16.32
CA ILE A 283 12.15 38.06 -15.18
C ILE A 283 12.85 36.82 -15.69
N GLN A 284 14.07 36.59 -15.22
CA GLN A 284 14.81 35.35 -15.42
C GLN A 284 15.49 35.01 -14.09
N GLU A 285 15.10 33.89 -13.49
CA GLU A 285 15.60 33.50 -12.17
C GLU A 285 15.74 31.98 -12.03
N TRP A 286 16.57 31.60 -11.06
CA TRP A 286 16.72 30.23 -10.62
C TRP A 286 15.82 29.97 -9.41
N ARG A 287 15.11 28.85 -9.42
CA ARG A 287 14.35 28.35 -8.26
C ARG A 287 14.77 26.93 -7.93
N ASP A 288 14.81 26.64 -6.63
CA ASP A 288 15.01 25.28 -6.17
C ASP A 288 13.75 24.45 -6.45
N ILE A 289 13.94 23.24 -6.99
CA ILE A 289 12.85 22.33 -7.29
C ILE A 289 12.29 21.80 -5.97
N GLN A 290 10.98 21.97 -5.79
CA GLN A 290 10.29 21.47 -4.61
C GLN A 290 9.76 20.06 -4.86
N PRO A 291 9.62 19.22 -3.82
CA PRO A 291 8.96 17.94 -3.95
C PRO A 291 7.53 18.11 -4.49
N PRO A 292 7.04 17.21 -5.36
CA PRO A 292 5.68 17.27 -5.87
C PRO A 292 4.67 17.31 -4.72
N ALA A 293 3.80 18.32 -4.68
CA ALA A 293 2.70 18.36 -3.71
C ALA A 293 1.75 17.16 -3.91
N GLY A 294 1.68 16.61 -5.12
CA GLY A 294 0.89 15.43 -5.47
C GLY A 294 1.39 14.12 -4.83
N ASP A 295 2.69 14.01 -4.51
CA ASP A 295 3.23 12.80 -3.90
C ASP A 295 2.97 12.78 -2.39
N LYS A 296 2.97 13.91 -1.70
CA LYS A 296 2.52 13.94 -0.29
C LYS A 296 1.03 13.64 -0.13
N GLU A 297 0.20 13.89 -1.14
CA GLU A 297 -1.23 13.56 -1.10
C GLU A 297 -1.53 12.09 -1.49
N ASN A 298 -0.66 11.47 -2.29
CA ASN A 298 -0.78 10.07 -2.69
C ASN A 298 0.00 9.09 -1.79
N GLU A 299 1.16 9.48 -1.24
CA GLU A 299 1.92 8.71 -0.24
C GLU A 299 1.19 8.63 1.12
N ASN A 300 0.38 9.64 1.43
CA ASN A 300 -0.50 9.64 2.60
C ASN A 300 -1.85 8.96 2.33
N LYS A 301 -2.19 8.60 1.09
CA LYS A 301 -3.40 7.83 0.80
C LYS A 301 -3.14 6.36 1.07
N LEU A 302 -3.77 5.87 2.14
CA LEU A 302 -3.69 4.47 2.56
C LEU A 302 -4.49 3.53 1.62
N GLY A 303 -5.33 4.11 0.75
CA GLY A 303 -6.14 3.45 -0.28
C GLY A 303 -7.64 3.58 -0.03
N ASP A 304 -8.44 2.96 -0.89
CA ASP A 304 -9.90 2.92 -0.76
C ASP A 304 -10.40 1.47 -0.67
N ILE A 305 -11.45 1.24 0.11
CA ILE A 305 -12.12 -0.05 0.23
C ILE A 305 -13.60 0.05 -0.11
N CYS A 306 -14.11 -0.92 -0.86
CA CYS A 306 -15.51 -1.08 -1.19
C CYS A 306 -16.10 -2.29 -0.45
N PHE A 307 -17.20 -2.06 0.27
CA PHE A 307 -17.95 -3.13 0.90
C PHE A 307 -19.43 -2.78 0.96
N SER A 308 -20.26 -3.81 1.13
CA SER A 308 -21.70 -3.64 1.30
C SER A 308 -22.16 -3.98 2.70
N LEU A 309 -23.17 -3.24 3.15
CA LEU A 309 -23.86 -3.44 4.41
C LEU A 309 -25.33 -3.78 4.18
N ARG A 310 -25.82 -4.77 4.94
CA ARG A 310 -27.23 -5.17 4.92
C ARG A 310 -27.69 -5.51 6.33
N TYR A 311 -28.65 -4.76 6.85
CA TYR A 311 -29.26 -5.05 8.14
C TYR A 311 -30.69 -5.60 7.99
N VAL A 312 -31.00 -6.67 8.71
CA VAL A 312 -32.33 -7.27 8.80
C VAL A 312 -32.82 -7.18 10.25
N PRO A 313 -33.66 -6.18 10.59
CA PRO A 313 -34.12 -5.94 11.97
C PRO A 313 -34.81 -7.15 12.60
N THR A 314 -35.69 -7.83 11.85
CA THR A 314 -36.48 -8.97 12.34
C THR A 314 -35.63 -10.14 12.84
N ALA A 315 -34.46 -10.35 12.22
CA ALA A 315 -33.53 -11.43 12.60
C ALA A 315 -32.34 -10.93 13.43
N GLY A 316 -32.26 -9.62 13.69
CA GLY A 316 -31.11 -8.97 14.31
C GLY A 316 -29.79 -9.31 13.61
N LYS A 317 -29.80 -9.31 12.26
CA LYS A 317 -28.72 -9.82 11.42
C LYS A 317 -28.10 -8.70 10.59
N LEU A 318 -26.81 -8.44 10.80
CA LEU A 318 -25.99 -7.55 9.98
C LEU A 318 -25.08 -8.38 9.08
N THR A 319 -25.21 -8.22 7.78
CA THR A 319 -24.34 -8.86 6.78
C THR A 319 -23.44 -7.78 6.18
N VAL A 320 -22.14 -8.05 6.18
CA VAL A 320 -21.08 -7.21 5.61
C VAL A 320 -20.41 -8.01 4.50
N VAL A 321 -20.44 -7.54 3.27
CA VAL A 321 -19.74 -8.17 2.15
C VAL A 321 -18.56 -7.31 1.76
N ILE A 322 -17.34 -7.80 1.96
CA ILE A 322 -16.13 -7.15 1.50
C ILE A 322 -15.98 -7.43 0.01
N LEU A 323 -16.03 -6.40 -0.83
CA LEU A 323 -16.00 -6.55 -2.28
C LEU A 323 -14.56 -6.49 -2.77
N GLU A 324 -13.95 -5.31 -2.71
CA GLU A 324 -12.60 -5.05 -3.22
C GLU A 324 -11.96 -3.85 -2.52
N ALA A 325 -10.65 -3.70 -2.67
CA ALA A 325 -9.94 -2.48 -2.34
C ALA A 325 -9.06 -2.06 -3.52
N LYS A 326 -8.70 -0.78 -3.58
CA LYS A 326 -7.85 -0.23 -4.64
C LYS A 326 -6.86 0.78 -4.09
N ASN A 327 -5.76 0.95 -4.83
CA ASN A 327 -4.69 1.89 -4.52
C ASN A 327 -4.22 1.78 -3.05
N LEU A 328 -4.10 0.56 -2.53
CA LEU A 328 -3.57 0.35 -1.18
C LEU A 328 -2.12 0.82 -1.10
N LYS A 329 -1.72 1.32 0.07
CA LYS A 329 -0.32 1.66 0.35
C LYS A 329 0.53 0.39 0.38
N LYS A 330 1.68 0.46 -0.29
CA LYS A 330 2.71 -0.58 -0.31
C LYS A 330 3.43 -0.62 1.04
N MET A 331 3.44 -1.77 1.70
CA MET A 331 4.16 -1.93 2.99
C MET A 331 5.42 -2.81 2.87
N ASP A 332 5.48 -3.72 1.90
CA ASP A 332 6.61 -4.65 1.78
C ASP A 332 7.87 -4.01 1.14
N VAL A 333 9.02 -4.22 1.77
CA VAL A 333 10.34 -3.82 1.23
C VAL A 333 10.74 -4.81 0.13
N GLY A 334 10.34 -4.51 -1.11
CA GLY A 334 10.68 -5.31 -2.30
C GLY A 334 9.54 -6.16 -2.88
N GLY A 335 8.34 -6.09 -2.29
CA GLY A 335 7.08 -6.64 -2.81
C GLY A 335 6.01 -5.55 -2.94
N LEU A 336 4.75 -5.88 -3.28
CA LEU A 336 3.64 -4.94 -3.16
C LEU A 336 3.12 -4.93 -1.71
N SER A 337 2.01 -5.62 -1.48
CA SER A 337 1.41 -5.94 -0.19
C SER A 337 0.63 -7.25 -0.33
N ASP A 338 0.43 -7.95 0.77
CA ASP A 338 -0.38 -9.14 0.95
C ASP A 338 -1.68 -8.83 1.75
N PRO A 339 -2.60 -7.99 1.21
CA PRO A 339 -3.72 -7.47 1.99
C PRO A 339 -4.76 -8.53 2.39
N TYR A 340 -5.26 -8.39 3.62
CA TYR A 340 -6.50 -8.99 4.09
C TYR A 340 -7.31 -7.99 4.94
N VAL A 341 -8.62 -8.21 5.03
CA VAL A 341 -9.53 -7.33 5.77
C VAL A 341 -9.96 -7.98 7.06
N LYS A 342 -9.81 -7.26 8.17
CA LYS A 342 -10.21 -7.64 9.52
C LYS A 342 -11.45 -6.85 9.93
N LEU A 343 -12.55 -7.54 10.17
CA LEU A 343 -13.79 -6.97 10.68
C LEU A 343 -13.85 -7.15 12.20
N SER A 344 -14.03 -6.07 12.95
CA SER A 344 -14.19 -6.11 14.40
C SER A 344 -15.45 -5.34 14.80
N LEU A 345 -16.39 -6.03 15.43
CA LEU A 345 -17.62 -5.44 15.91
C LEU A 345 -17.48 -5.09 17.40
N TYR A 346 -17.81 -3.85 17.75
CA TYR A 346 -17.77 -3.31 19.10
C TYR A 346 -19.18 -2.95 19.55
N LYS A 347 -19.46 -3.12 20.84
CA LYS A 347 -20.70 -2.69 21.50
C LYS A 347 -20.31 -2.04 22.83
N ASN A 348 -20.68 -0.78 23.03
CA ASN A 348 -20.32 0.01 24.22
C ASN A 348 -18.80 -0.07 24.52
N GLY A 349 -17.94 0.21 23.54
CA GLY A 349 -16.48 0.16 23.70
C GLY A 349 -15.87 -1.25 23.77
N LYS A 350 -16.66 -2.29 24.06
CA LYS A 350 -16.15 -3.67 24.15
C LYS A 350 -16.26 -4.41 22.81
N ARG A 351 -15.16 -5.03 22.38
CA ARG A 351 -15.14 -5.89 21.19
C ARG A 351 -15.94 -7.17 21.44
N ILE A 352 -16.95 -7.41 20.62
CA ILE A 352 -17.86 -8.58 20.74
C ILE A 352 -17.57 -9.67 19.72
N GLN A 353 -17.19 -9.33 18.49
CA GLN A 353 -16.94 -10.31 17.44
C GLN A 353 -15.83 -9.84 16.50
N LYS A 354 -15.03 -10.80 15.99
CA LYS A 354 -13.98 -10.55 15.01
C LYS A 354 -14.09 -11.57 13.88
N LYS A 355 -13.91 -11.10 12.64
CA LYS A 355 -13.86 -11.91 11.41
C LYS A 355 -12.74 -11.39 10.52
N LYS A 356 -12.25 -12.23 9.59
CA LYS A 356 -11.22 -11.84 8.63
C LYS A 356 -11.47 -12.48 7.27
N THR A 357 -11.01 -11.85 6.20
CA THR A 357 -11.03 -12.41 4.84
C THR A 357 -9.88 -13.39 4.59
N SER A 358 -9.90 -14.00 3.40
CA SER A 358 -8.69 -14.58 2.81
C SER A 358 -7.63 -13.49 2.57
N ILE A 359 -6.37 -13.92 2.55
CA ILE A 359 -5.21 -13.09 2.23
C ILE A 359 -5.03 -13.11 0.71
N LYS A 360 -4.81 -11.94 0.11
CA LYS A 360 -4.51 -11.81 -1.32
C LYS A 360 -3.04 -11.41 -1.46
N SER A 361 -2.24 -12.27 -2.06
CA SER A 361 -0.80 -12.04 -2.13
C SER A 361 -0.41 -11.06 -3.25
N ASN A 362 0.57 -10.21 -2.98
CA ASN A 362 1.26 -9.32 -3.91
C ASN A 362 0.30 -8.49 -4.79
N THR A 363 -0.60 -7.73 -4.17
CA THR A 363 -1.55 -6.87 -4.86
C THR A 363 -1.94 -5.63 -4.05
N LEU A 364 -2.02 -4.48 -4.72
CA LEU A 364 -2.57 -3.23 -4.15
C LEU A 364 -4.04 -3.01 -4.49
N ASN A 365 -4.62 -3.91 -5.30
CA ASN A 365 -6.02 -3.85 -5.74
C ASN A 365 -6.70 -5.22 -5.51
N PRO A 366 -6.82 -5.67 -4.25
CA PRO A 366 -7.36 -7.00 -3.95
C PRO A 366 -8.87 -7.07 -4.19
N TYR A 367 -9.31 -8.18 -4.79
CA TYR A 367 -10.71 -8.55 -4.93
C TYR A 367 -11.05 -9.71 -3.97
N PHE A 368 -12.00 -9.51 -3.06
CA PHE A 368 -12.37 -10.47 -2.03
C PHE A 368 -13.71 -11.15 -2.33
N ASN A 369 -14.78 -10.36 -2.47
CA ASN A 369 -16.17 -10.81 -2.57
C ASN A 369 -16.56 -11.83 -1.47
N GLU A 370 -16.20 -11.52 -0.21
CA GLU A 370 -16.43 -12.39 0.93
C GLU A 370 -17.51 -11.82 1.86
N SER A 371 -18.46 -12.67 2.26
CA SER A 371 -19.62 -12.28 3.06
C SER A 371 -19.49 -12.73 4.53
N PHE A 372 -19.72 -11.78 5.44
CA PHE A 372 -19.64 -11.98 6.87
C PHE A 372 -20.94 -11.59 7.55
N THR A 373 -21.47 -12.48 8.38
CA THR A 373 -22.72 -12.22 9.11
C THR A 373 -22.48 -12.07 10.62
N PHE A 374 -23.00 -11.01 11.20
CA PHE A 374 -23.10 -10.77 12.64
C PHE A 374 -24.56 -10.93 13.06
N ILE A 375 -24.80 -11.74 14.09
CA ILE A 375 -26.14 -12.07 14.60
C ILE A 375 -26.33 -11.52 16.01
N LYS A 376 -27.58 -11.53 16.51
CA LYS A 376 -27.96 -11.03 17.85
C LYS A 376 -27.80 -9.50 18.00
N LEU A 377 -28.02 -8.74 16.93
CA LEU A 377 -28.01 -7.28 16.92
C LEU A 377 -29.44 -6.78 16.81
N ASN A 378 -30.13 -6.60 17.93
CA ASN A 378 -31.50 -6.05 17.92
C ASN A 378 -31.50 -4.56 17.49
N THR A 379 -32.68 -3.98 17.29
CA THR A 379 -32.85 -2.58 16.84
C THR A 379 -32.33 -1.54 17.82
N TYR A 380 -32.23 -1.88 19.11
CA TYR A 380 -31.64 -1.01 20.13
C TYR A 380 -30.11 -1.08 20.10
N ASP A 381 -29.58 -2.29 19.91
CA ASP A 381 -28.16 -2.60 19.91
C ASP A 381 -27.46 -2.02 18.68
N ILE A 382 -28.08 -2.08 17.50
CA ILE A 382 -27.47 -1.58 16.26
C ILE A 382 -27.11 -0.09 16.32
N ARG A 383 -27.78 0.69 17.18
CA ARG A 383 -27.48 2.11 17.42
C ARG A 383 -26.25 2.33 18.30
N LYS A 384 -25.86 1.33 19.09
CA LYS A 384 -24.72 1.36 20.03
C LYS A 384 -23.52 0.55 19.55
N VAL A 385 -23.59 0.07 18.32
CA VAL A 385 -22.60 -0.82 17.73
C VAL A 385 -21.73 -0.04 16.77
N THR A 386 -20.44 -0.33 16.85
CA THR A 386 -19.41 0.23 15.97
C THR A 386 -18.75 -0.91 15.22
N LEU A 387 -18.78 -0.85 13.90
CA LEU A 387 -18.10 -1.79 13.01
C LEU A 387 -16.76 -1.18 12.58
N LEU A 388 -15.67 -1.83 12.97
CA LEU A 388 -14.33 -1.48 12.54
C LEU A 388 -13.89 -2.39 11.40
N VAL A 389 -13.60 -1.80 10.25
CA VAL A 389 -13.06 -2.48 9.07
C VAL A 389 -11.59 -2.08 8.94
N THR A 390 -10.66 -3.00 9.13
CA THR A 390 -9.22 -2.71 9.06
C THR A 390 -8.60 -3.51 7.91
N VAL A 391 -7.91 -2.84 6.99
CA VAL A 391 -7.08 -3.48 5.98
C VAL A 391 -5.69 -3.67 6.59
N VAL A 392 -5.14 -4.87 6.48
CA VAL A 392 -3.88 -5.26 7.09
C VAL A 392 -3.03 -5.95 6.03
N ASP A 393 -1.74 -5.63 6.01
CA ASP A 393 -0.75 -6.33 5.22
C ASP A 393 -0.26 -7.58 5.97
N TYR A 394 -0.23 -8.73 5.31
CA TYR A 394 0.19 -9.98 5.93
C TYR A 394 1.68 -10.24 5.69
N ASP A 395 2.49 -9.98 6.70
CA ASP A 395 3.89 -10.41 6.69
C ASP A 395 4.05 -11.89 7.02
N ARG A 396 4.81 -12.61 6.17
CA ARG A 396 5.18 -14.01 6.43
C ARG A 396 6.15 -14.15 7.61
N ILE A 397 6.97 -13.12 7.85
CA ILE A 397 7.97 -13.09 8.93
C ILE A 397 7.83 -11.74 9.63
N GLY A 398 7.26 -11.73 10.83
CA GLY A 398 7.06 -10.51 11.62
C GLY A 398 5.62 -10.32 12.08
N THR A 399 5.30 -9.09 12.47
CA THR A 399 3.95 -8.66 12.82
C THR A 399 3.27 -8.06 11.61
N SER A 400 2.06 -8.54 11.28
CA SER A 400 1.24 -7.98 10.20
C SER A 400 0.87 -6.52 10.44
N ASP A 401 1.21 -5.65 9.50
CA ASP A 401 1.06 -4.21 9.65
C ASP A 401 -0.30 -3.68 9.15
N PRO A 402 -1.04 -2.89 9.95
CA PRO A 402 -2.31 -2.32 9.52
C PRO A 402 -2.07 -1.20 8.50
N ILE A 403 -2.58 -1.38 7.28
CA ILE A 403 -2.50 -0.36 6.22
C ILE A 403 -3.43 0.81 6.53
N GLY A 404 -4.66 0.53 6.97
CA GLY A 404 -5.63 1.56 7.28
C GLY A 404 -6.96 1.00 7.80
N LYS A 405 -7.83 1.89 8.28
CA LYS A 405 -9.11 1.50 8.88
C LYS A 405 -10.27 2.43 8.49
N VAL A 406 -11.47 1.89 8.62
CA VAL A 406 -12.75 2.59 8.51
C VAL A 406 -13.61 2.25 9.71
N VAL A 407 -14.18 3.27 10.35
CA VAL A 407 -15.03 3.12 11.54
C VAL A 407 -16.45 3.49 11.17
N LEU A 408 -17.37 2.52 11.21
CA LEU A 408 -18.79 2.71 10.92
C LEU A 408 -19.63 2.58 12.18
N GLY A 409 -20.69 3.37 12.27
CA GLY A 409 -21.61 3.35 13.39
C GLY A 409 -22.39 4.67 13.47
N CYS A 410 -23.30 4.77 14.45
CA CYS A 410 -24.07 6.00 14.67
C CYS A 410 -23.20 7.16 15.21
N SER A 411 -22.00 6.88 15.72
CA SER A 411 -21.04 7.87 16.19
C SER A 411 -19.99 8.25 15.14
N ALA A 412 -20.06 7.69 13.92
CA ALA A 412 -19.15 8.05 12.83
C ALA A 412 -19.51 9.42 12.24
N GLN A 413 -18.63 9.96 11.39
CA GLN A 413 -18.85 11.22 10.66
C GLN A 413 -18.64 11.01 9.15
N GLY A 414 -19.18 11.90 8.33
CA GLY A 414 -18.96 11.88 6.87
C GLY A 414 -19.59 10.69 6.14
N SER A 415 -18.84 10.11 5.20
CA SER A 415 -19.25 8.99 4.35
C SER A 415 -19.64 7.74 5.14
N GLU A 416 -18.97 7.48 6.25
CA GLU A 416 -19.16 6.31 7.09
C GLU A 416 -20.51 6.36 7.80
N LEU A 417 -20.89 7.54 8.31
CA LEU A 417 -22.21 7.77 8.90
C LEU A 417 -23.30 7.66 7.84
N ARG A 418 -23.07 8.23 6.65
CA ARG A 418 -24.01 8.13 5.52
C ARG A 418 -24.27 6.68 5.14
N HIS A 419 -23.22 5.87 4.96
CA HIS A 419 -23.36 4.45 4.63
C HIS A 419 -24.15 3.69 5.72
N TRP A 420 -23.88 3.99 6.99
CA TRP A 420 -24.60 3.37 8.11
C TRP A 420 -26.07 3.80 8.16
N SER A 421 -26.35 5.08 7.93
CA SER A 421 -27.70 5.63 7.87
C SER A 421 -28.51 5.03 6.72
N ASP A 422 -27.93 4.96 5.52
CA ASP A 422 -28.56 4.40 4.33
C ASP A 422 -28.89 2.91 4.53
N MET A 423 -28.00 2.15 5.19
CA MET A 423 -28.26 0.77 5.57
C MET A 423 -29.46 0.64 6.53
N LEU A 424 -29.59 1.53 7.52
CA LEU A 424 -30.70 1.50 8.47
C LEU A 424 -32.02 1.96 7.83
N ALA A 425 -31.97 2.94 6.94
CA ALA A 425 -33.13 3.45 6.20
C ALA A 425 -33.64 2.47 5.15
N SER A 426 -32.78 1.59 4.63
CA SER A 426 -33.10 0.57 3.62
C SER A 426 -33.05 -0.85 4.18
N PRO A 427 -33.96 -1.25 5.09
CA PRO A 427 -33.91 -2.57 5.71
C PRO A 427 -33.98 -3.68 4.66
N ARG A 428 -33.17 -4.73 4.87
CA ARG A 428 -33.06 -5.92 3.98
C ARG A 428 -32.46 -5.66 2.60
N ARG A 429 -32.09 -4.43 2.24
CA ARG A 429 -31.35 -4.15 1.00
C ARG A 429 -29.85 -4.01 1.29
N PRO A 430 -28.98 -4.66 0.52
CA PRO A 430 -27.55 -4.38 0.61
C PRO A 430 -27.25 -3.02 -0.02
N ILE A 431 -26.53 -2.17 0.70
CA ILE A 431 -25.99 -0.90 0.21
C ILE A 431 -24.49 -1.07 0.08
N ALA A 432 -23.91 -0.78 -1.08
CA ALA A 432 -22.46 -0.82 -1.31
C ALA A 432 -21.93 0.60 -1.41
N MET A 433 -20.77 0.86 -0.79
CA MET A 433 -20.15 2.18 -0.83
C MET A 433 -18.63 2.06 -0.72
N TRP A 434 -17.93 2.97 -1.40
CA TRP A 434 -16.49 3.17 -1.24
C TRP A 434 -16.18 4.02 -0.02
N HIS A 435 -15.13 3.65 0.70
CA HIS A 435 -14.61 4.38 1.85
C HIS A 435 -13.10 4.56 1.70
N THR A 436 -12.61 5.77 1.94
CA THR A 436 -11.18 6.05 1.99
C THR A 436 -10.62 5.59 3.33
N LEU A 437 -9.51 4.87 3.30
CA LEU A 437 -8.84 4.35 4.47
C LEU A 437 -8.19 5.48 5.27
N LYS A 438 -8.44 5.49 6.58
CA LYS A 438 -7.85 6.42 7.54
C LYS A 438 -6.73 5.74 8.33
N ASP A 439 -5.91 6.56 8.97
CA ASP A 439 -4.77 6.11 9.75
C ASP A 439 -5.19 5.04 10.78
N PRO A 440 -4.47 3.91 10.88
CA PRO A 440 -4.77 2.87 11.85
C PRO A 440 -4.74 3.34 13.31
N GLU A 441 -4.07 4.44 13.64
CA GLU A 441 -3.97 4.99 15.00
C GLU A 441 -5.13 5.94 15.34
N ASP A 442 -5.70 6.65 14.36
CA ASP A 442 -6.71 7.68 14.57
C ASP A 442 -8.09 7.14 14.98
N GLY A 443 -8.54 7.42 16.21
CA GLY A 443 -9.90 7.05 16.65
C GLY A 443 -10.04 5.60 17.13
N LYS A 444 -9.25 5.19 18.14
CA LYS A 444 -9.67 4.08 19.01
C LYS A 444 -11.06 4.43 19.57
N PRO A 445 -12.06 3.53 19.46
CA PRO A 445 -13.34 3.76 20.14
C PRO A 445 -13.06 3.80 21.65
N SER A 446 -13.36 4.94 22.27
CA SER A 446 -13.33 5.13 23.73
C SER A 446 -14.24 4.14 24.44
#